data_AF-A0A351YG00-F1
#
_entry.id   AF-A0A351YG00-F1
#
_cell.length_a   1.000
_cell.length_b   1.000
_cell.length_c   1.000
_cell.angle_alpha   90.00
_cell.angle_beta   90.00
_cell.angle_gamma   90.00
#
_symmetry.space_group_name_H-M   'P 1'
#
loop_
_entity.id
_entity.type
_entity.pdbx_description
1 polymer ?
#
loop_
_entity_poly.entity_id
_entity_poly.type
_entity_poly.pdbx_seq_one_letter_code
_entity_poly.pdbx_strand_id
1 'polypeptide(L)'
;MKHPVTILLILAACFLGSCSRPTPEAEAEAYACRLPGERRWTLVTREGDLLPLPGDGHTEPGTVVGGMYALRGVDSLMHLHTTDPHRTTGISPRGFHRIGYFFDRVAIAQSTPLTPFELIDRQGNTRATLPDDIILMHGFSCGRALVYTRSGKYGYIDSGGHMAVAPRWDYASDFREGLALVGQADSAGRMAYCFIDCDGTRRTDVDTHGALLGEGFSCGLLDCRQADTGTSFYLTTEGKTAFVLPDSILAAFPFREGLAVVRTRRGAGLIDTQGQIVVTPEWDDIRAVHADRVLLCKKGIWHAASPDGKPESGTTFDSLLAVAPGPILFVRPSGEKGIRLVDARTMESGSIALDTVSLPAAALRLEPEVFVRNMKKRQAVPTDTAQKTKPQPAPEARTEAEDDLPRRVTYRESDWTQVARDNPFYAEAVKVVSGRLEETDAARRRTILNYMEHLRTAYTTKDIDFLRQLFSERALIIVGTVIETSSREETGYLPHRQVVYNVKSKQAYLSRLAELFRKNKHIDVEFSGFQIMRHPTVEGLYGVNVRQHYDSDIYSDDGYLFLLWDFRDPTAPQIHVRTWQPAFPEGQPPLEEDEVLNISSFNLQ
;
A
#
# COMPACT_ATOMS: atom_id res chain seq x y z
N MET A 1 63.73 28.08 -45.15
CA MET A 1 62.51 28.77 -45.61
C MET A 1 61.38 28.46 -44.65
N LYS A 2 60.82 29.51 -44.01
CA LYS A 2 59.43 29.71 -43.50
C LYS A 2 58.66 28.57 -42.78
N HIS A 3 58.27 28.85 -41.52
CA HIS A 3 57.05 28.39 -40.80
C HIS A 3 55.73 28.83 -41.50
N PRO A 4 54.46 28.56 -41.02
CA PRO A 4 53.85 27.50 -40.14
C PRO A 4 52.39 27.04 -40.58
N VAL A 5 51.66 26.30 -39.71
CA VAL A 5 50.16 26.13 -39.61
C VAL A 5 49.50 25.21 -40.66
N THR A 6 48.74 24.16 -40.33
CA THR A 6 47.35 24.21 -39.82
C THR A 6 46.93 22.92 -39.10
N ILE A 7 46.49 23.08 -37.84
CA ILE A 7 45.69 22.12 -37.08
C ILE A 7 44.28 22.09 -37.69
N LEU A 8 43.79 20.91 -38.08
CA LEU A 8 42.37 20.71 -38.35
C LEU A 8 41.91 19.47 -37.56
N LEU A 9 41.34 19.73 -36.37
CA LEU A 9 40.50 18.80 -35.63
C LEU A 9 39.23 18.58 -36.45
N ILE A 10 39.06 17.37 -37.01
CA ILE A 10 37.77 16.89 -37.48
C ILE A 10 37.22 15.96 -36.39
N LEU A 11 36.21 16.47 -35.66
CA LEU A 11 35.32 15.69 -34.82
C LEU A 11 34.65 14.60 -35.67
N ALA A 12 34.98 13.34 -35.42
CA ALA A 12 34.17 12.20 -35.84
C ALA A 12 33.16 11.90 -34.73
N ALA A 13 31.96 12.47 -34.87
CA ALA A 13 30.77 12.02 -34.16
C ALA A 13 30.20 10.80 -34.86
N CYS A 14 30.21 9.63 -34.21
CA CYS A 14 29.32 8.52 -34.50
C CYS A 14 28.71 8.01 -33.19
N PHE A 15 27.41 8.26 -33.04
CA PHE A 15 26.52 7.70 -32.03
C PHE A 15 26.41 6.17 -32.19
N LEU A 16 26.24 5.44 -31.08
CA LEU A 16 25.02 4.69 -30.71
C LEU A 16 25.33 3.62 -29.66
N GLY A 17 24.74 3.83 -28.49
CA GLY A 17 24.89 3.06 -27.26
C GLY A 17 24.57 4.00 -26.10
N SER A 18 23.47 4.74 -26.22
CA SER A 18 23.00 5.65 -25.17
C SER A 18 22.50 4.80 -24.02
N CYS A 19 23.40 4.33 -23.16
CA CYS A 19 23.08 4.09 -21.77
C CYS A 19 22.73 5.46 -21.17
N SER A 20 21.50 5.90 -21.35
CA SER A 20 20.92 6.97 -20.57
C SER A 20 20.98 6.51 -19.13
N ARG A 21 22.02 6.95 -18.40
CA ARG A 21 21.98 6.94 -16.94
C ARG A 21 20.63 7.56 -16.56
N PRO A 22 19.81 6.90 -15.72
CA PRO A 22 18.55 7.50 -15.29
C PRO A 22 18.86 8.90 -14.74
N THR A 23 18.13 9.90 -15.22
CA THR A 23 18.21 11.25 -14.65
C THR A 23 17.97 11.15 -13.15
N PRO A 24 18.72 11.90 -12.31
CA PRO A 24 18.41 11.96 -10.89
C PRO A 24 16.94 12.32 -10.73
N GLU A 25 16.18 11.43 -10.13
CA GLU A 25 14.75 11.64 -9.94
C GLU A 25 14.54 12.82 -9.00
N ALA A 26 13.45 13.56 -9.19
CA ALA A 26 13.15 14.66 -8.29
C ALA A 26 12.88 14.11 -6.88
N GLU A 27 13.38 14.81 -5.88
CA GLU A 27 13.18 14.51 -4.48
C GLU A 27 12.34 15.61 -3.81
N ALA A 28 11.90 15.38 -2.57
CA ALA A 28 11.14 16.37 -1.81
C ALA A 28 11.99 17.60 -1.42
N GLU A 29 11.64 18.78 -1.90
CA GLU A 29 12.40 20.04 -1.75
C GLU A 29 11.89 20.91 -0.59
N ALA A 30 10.60 20.82 -0.27
CA ALA A 30 10.00 21.55 0.85
C ALA A 30 8.76 20.83 1.38
N TYR A 31 8.47 21.05 2.66
CA TYR A 31 7.49 20.28 3.42
C TYR A 31 6.45 21.19 4.05
N ALA A 32 5.19 20.74 4.07
CA ALA A 32 4.15 21.48 4.76
C ALA A 32 4.43 21.50 6.25
N CYS A 33 4.36 22.66 6.89
CA CYS A 33 4.60 22.78 8.32
C CYS A 33 3.73 23.86 8.97
N ARG A 34 3.66 23.80 10.30
CA ARG A 34 3.11 24.86 11.14
C ARG A 34 4.16 25.30 12.16
N LEU A 35 4.25 26.60 12.36
CA LEU A 35 5.11 27.19 13.37
C LEU A 35 4.45 27.11 14.77
N PRO A 36 5.24 27.15 15.85
CA PRO A 36 4.73 27.17 17.21
C PRO A 36 3.66 28.25 17.43
N GLY A 37 2.47 27.84 17.86
CA GLY A 37 1.35 28.74 18.13
C GLY A 37 0.58 29.22 16.89
N GLU A 38 1.04 28.88 15.69
CA GLU A 38 0.37 29.25 14.44
C GLU A 38 -0.63 28.19 14.00
N ARG A 39 -1.80 28.65 13.55
CA ARG A 39 -2.83 27.76 12.97
C ARG A 39 -2.70 27.61 11.45
N ARG A 40 -1.93 28.48 10.82
CA ARG A 40 -1.76 28.50 9.36
C ARG A 40 -0.60 27.61 8.96
N TRP A 41 -0.79 26.91 7.86
CA TRP A 41 0.24 26.17 7.16
C TRP A 41 1.18 27.13 6.43
N THR A 42 2.43 26.68 6.29
CA THR A 42 3.44 27.24 5.42
C THR A 42 4.27 26.09 4.83
N LEU A 43 5.26 26.39 4.00
CA LEU A 43 6.27 25.43 3.57
C LEU A 43 7.62 25.76 4.22
N VAL A 44 8.38 24.72 4.57
CA VAL A 44 9.78 24.82 5.01
C VAL A 44 10.67 24.10 4.00
N THR A 45 11.72 24.77 3.51
CA THR A 45 12.70 24.16 2.60
C THR A 45 13.67 23.26 3.34
N ARG A 46 14.52 22.58 2.56
CA ARG A 46 15.64 21.79 3.06
C ARG A 46 16.63 22.58 3.91
N GLU A 47 16.84 23.85 3.55
CA GLU A 47 17.74 24.79 4.21
C GLU A 47 17.11 25.39 5.48
N GLY A 48 15.83 25.09 5.73
CA GLY A 48 15.08 25.67 6.83
C GLY A 48 14.50 27.05 6.52
N ASP A 49 14.45 27.47 5.26
CA ASP A 49 13.79 28.70 4.86
C ASP A 49 12.27 28.50 4.79
N LEU A 50 11.51 29.53 5.17
CA LEU A 50 10.04 29.49 5.04
C LEU A 50 9.63 30.07 3.70
N LEU A 51 8.83 29.30 2.96
CA LEU A 51 8.23 29.78 1.71
C LEU A 51 6.79 30.22 1.97
N PRO A 52 6.39 31.39 1.45
CA PRO A 52 5.01 31.85 1.57
C PRO A 52 4.06 30.93 0.80
N LEU A 53 2.89 30.67 1.38
CA LEU A 53 1.81 29.99 0.68
C LEU A 53 0.87 30.99 -0.02
N PRO A 54 0.34 30.64 -1.21
CA PRO A 54 -0.76 31.37 -1.78
C PRO A 54 -2.03 31.17 -0.93
N GLY A 55 -2.76 32.26 -0.68
CA GLY A 55 -4.01 32.22 0.10
C GLY A 55 -3.83 32.53 1.60
N ASP A 56 -4.77 32.05 2.42
CA ASP A 56 -4.84 32.35 3.86
C ASP A 56 -4.08 31.35 4.75
N GLY A 57 -3.54 30.28 4.16
CA GLY A 57 -2.78 29.24 4.87
C GLY A 57 -3.64 28.28 5.69
N HIS A 58 -4.97 28.23 5.52
CA HIS A 58 -5.81 27.29 6.27
C HIS A 58 -5.82 25.86 5.71
N THR A 59 -5.34 25.68 4.49
CA THR A 59 -5.26 24.38 3.82
C THR A 59 -3.82 23.87 3.82
N GLU A 60 -3.64 22.59 4.15
CA GLU A 60 -2.33 21.94 4.09
C GLU A 60 -1.87 21.82 2.61
N PRO A 61 -0.71 22.39 2.23
CA PRO A 61 -0.12 22.18 0.92
C PRO A 61 0.47 20.77 0.81
N GLY A 62 0.53 20.23 -0.40
CA GLY A 62 1.34 19.04 -0.67
C GLY A 62 2.84 19.32 -0.52
N THR A 63 3.63 18.27 -0.28
CA THR A 63 5.09 18.34 -0.34
C THR A 63 5.55 18.81 -1.72
N VAL A 64 6.56 19.70 -1.74
CA VAL A 64 7.14 20.20 -2.98
C VAL A 64 8.07 19.14 -3.54
N VAL A 65 7.81 18.67 -4.76
CA VAL A 65 8.66 17.74 -5.50
C VAL A 65 8.82 18.26 -6.92
N GLY A 66 10.04 18.35 -7.42
CA GLY A 66 10.31 18.81 -8.77
C GLY A 66 9.90 20.27 -9.01
N GLY A 67 10.02 21.10 -7.97
CA GLY A 67 9.60 22.52 -7.93
C GLY A 67 8.09 22.78 -7.90
N MET A 68 7.28 21.73 -7.67
CA MET A 68 5.83 21.77 -7.79
C MET A 68 5.14 21.22 -6.54
N TYR A 69 3.98 21.77 -6.20
CA TYR A 69 3.10 21.22 -5.17
C TYR A 69 1.63 21.44 -5.51
N ALA A 70 0.76 20.60 -4.94
CA ALA A 70 -0.68 20.73 -5.09
C ALA A 70 -1.28 21.37 -3.83
N LEU A 71 -2.22 22.29 -4.01
CA LEU A 71 -2.96 22.91 -2.90
C LEU A 71 -4.45 22.82 -3.19
N ARG A 72 -5.26 22.49 -2.18
CA ARG A 72 -6.71 22.45 -2.35
C ARG A 72 -7.28 23.86 -2.39
N GLY A 73 -7.99 24.18 -3.47
CA GLY A 73 -8.69 25.44 -3.65
C GLY A 73 -10.02 25.49 -2.92
N VAL A 74 -10.64 26.67 -2.91
CA VAL A 74 -11.99 26.91 -2.35
C VAL A 74 -13.08 26.13 -3.10
N ASP A 75 -12.81 25.72 -4.34
CA ASP A 75 -13.65 24.85 -5.17
C ASP A 75 -13.49 23.36 -4.83
N SER A 76 -12.73 23.03 -3.77
CA SER A 76 -12.40 21.68 -3.31
C SER A 76 -11.53 20.85 -4.27
N LEU A 77 -11.08 21.44 -5.39
CA LEU A 77 -10.17 20.80 -6.33
C LEU A 77 -8.72 21.08 -5.94
N MET A 78 -7.82 20.20 -6.37
CA MET A 78 -6.38 20.37 -6.25
C MET A 78 -5.88 21.25 -7.40
N HIS A 79 -5.22 22.35 -7.06
CA HIS A 79 -4.61 23.27 -8.01
C HIS A 79 -3.09 23.17 -7.91
N LEU A 80 -2.43 23.38 -9.05
CA LEU A 80 -0.99 23.24 -9.18
C LEU A 80 -0.27 24.57 -8.92
N HIS A 81 0.71 24.53 -8.03
CA HIS A 81 1.53 25.67 -7.61
C HIS A 81 3.03 25.34 -7.71
N THR A 82 3.86 26.39 -7.65
CA THR A 82 5.32 26.30 -7.72
C THR A 82 5.94 27.15 -6.62
N THR A 83 7.18 26.84 -6.29
CA THR A 83 8.04 27.62 -5.39
C THR A 83 8.79 28.75 -6.11
N ASP A 84 8.63 28.90 -7.44
CA ASP A 84 9.20 30.03 -8.19
C ASP A 84 8.63 31.37 -7.66
N PRO A 85 9.47 32.24 -7.08
CA PRO A 85 9.03 33.50 -6.48
C PRO A 85 8.44 34.48 -7.51
N HIS A 86 8.71 34.30 -8.79
CA HIS A 86 8.13 35.09 -9.86
C HIS A 86 6.71 34.66 -10.25
N ARG A 87 6.21 33.54 -9.69
CA ARG A 87 4.87 33.01 -9.94
C ARG A 87 4.08 32.89 -8.63
N THR A 88 3.34 33.95 -8.30
CA THR A 88 2.64 34.09 -7.02
C THR A 88 1.20 33.55 -7.01
N THR A 89 0.69 33.06 -8.14
CA THR A 89 -0.66 32.50 -8.29
C THR A 89 -0.62 31.06 -8.80
N GLY A 90 -1.75 30.35 -8.74
CA GLY A 90 -1.90 29.04 -9.38
C GLY A 90 -1.41 29.07 -10.83
N ILE A 91 -0.63 28.05 -11.22
CA ILE A 91 0.03 28.00 -12.53
C ILE A 91 -0.96 27.62 -13.62
N SER A 92 -1.91 26.77 -13.26
CA SER A 92 -2.98 26.31 -14.14
C SER A 92 -4.33 26.79 -13.62
N PRO A 93 -5.22 27.29 -14.49
CA PRO A 93 -6.61 27.53 -14.10
C PRO A 93 -7.40 26.22 -13.93
N ARG A 94 -6.83 25.06 -14.31
CA ARG A 94 -7.46 23.74 -14.16
C ARG A 94 -7.25 23.20 -12.76
N GLY A 95 -8.35 22.94 -12.05
CA GLY A 95 -8.37 22.11 -10.85
C GLY A 95 -8.54 20.64 -11.20
N PHE A 96 -7.98 19.77 -10.36
CA PHE A 96 -8.05 18.31 -10.51
C PHE A 96 -8.63 17.69 -9.25
N HIS A 97 -9.24 16.50 -9.34
CA HIS A 97 -9.64 15.75 -8.16
C HIS A 97 -8.42 15.34 -7.32
N ARG A 98 -7.32 14.97 -7.98
CA ARG A 98 -6.03 14.67 -7.36
C ARG A 98 -4.87 14.87 -8.35
N ILE A 99 -3.71 15.17 -7.80
CA ILE A 99 -2.43 15.35 -8.51
C ILE A 99 -1.37 14.65 -7.67
N GLY A 100 -0.48 13.90 -8.32
CA GLY A 100 0.67 13.26 -7.69
C GLY A 100 1.94 14.09 -7.75
N TYR A 101 3.05 13.52 -7.31
CA TYR A 101 4.33 14.22 -7.26
C TYR A 101 5.01 14.29 -8.64
N PHE A 102 5.73 15.38 -8.89
CA PHE A 102 6.54 15.56 -10.10
C PHE A 102 7.91 14.87 -9.96
N PHE A 103 7.87 13.56 -9.76
CA PHE A 103 9.05 12.68 -9.73
C PHE A 103 9.78 12.61 -11.08
N ASP A 104 9.07 12.93 -12.15
CA ASP A 104 9.59 13.11 -13.51
C ASP A 104 9.11 14.48 -14.05
N ARG A 105 9.28 14.72 -15.36
CA ARG A 105 8.79 15.90 -16.09
C ARG A 105 7.27 16.02 -16.11
N VAL A 106 6.56 14.94 -15.75
CA VAL A 106 5.11 14.86 -15.63
C VAL A 106 4.71 14.31 -14.27
N ALA A 107 3.46 14.60 -13.87
CA ALA A 107 2.82 13.99 -12.71
C ALA A 107 1.51 13.30 -13.14
N ILE A 108 1.11 12.30 -12.36
CA ILE A 108 -0.21 11.67 -12.49
C ILE A 108 -1.25 12.66 -11.98
N ALA A 109 -2.35 12.82 -12.70
CA ALA A 109 -3.50 13.56 -12.24
C ALA A 109 -4.79 12.85 -12.62
N GLN A 110 -5.87 13.29 -12.00
CA GLN A 110 -7.21 12.83 -12.34
C GLN A 110 -8.18 13.99 -12.18
N SER A 111 -8.85 14.40 -13.26
CA SER A 111 -9.84 15.48 -13.21
C SER A 111 -11.07 15.13 -12.36
N THR A 112 -11.54 13.88 -12.40
CA THR A 112 -12.62 13.38 -11.54
C THR A 112 -12.33 11.95 -11.07
N PRO A 113 -12.98 11.42 -10.02
CA PRO A 113 -12.77 10.04 -9.59
C PRO A 113 -12.99 8.98 -10.68
N LEU A 114 -13.81 9.29 -11.70
CA LEU A 114 -14.27 8.37 -12.74
C LEU A 114 -13.51 8.48 -14.05
N THR A 115 -12.81 9.59 -14.30
CA THR A 115 -12.06 9.78 -15.55
C THR A 115 -10.82 8.88 -15.56
N PRO A 116 -10.26 8.53 -16.74
CA PRO A 116 -8.94 7.94 -16.81
C PRO A 116 -7.90 8.81 -16.07
N PHE A 117 -6.79 8.20 -15.70
CA PHE A 117 -5.61 8.95 -15.30
C PHE A 117 -5.11 9.80 -16.47
N GLU A 118 -4.55 10.95 -16.16
CA GLU A 118 -3.88 11.82 -17.11
C GLU A 118 -2.48 12.15 -16.60
N LEU A 119 -1.54 12.30 -17.53
CA LEU A 119 -0.20 12.81 -17.25
C LEU A 119 -0.21 14.31 -17.53
N ILE A 120 0.15 15.11 -16.55
CA ILE A 120 0.20 16.57 -16.68
C ILE A 120 1.63 17.08 -16.59
N ASP A 121 1.94 18.13 -17.35
CA ASP A 121 3.21 18.85 -17.18
C ASP A 121 3.17 19.86 -16.03
N ARG A 122 4.30 20.53 -15.77
CA ARG A 122 4.43 21.56 -14.72
C ARG A 122 3.58 22.80 -14.97
N GLN A 123 2.93 22.93 -16.12
CA GLN A 123 1.96 23.99 -16.42
C GLN A 123 0.51 23.51 -16.23
N GLY A 124 0.31 22.26 -15.81
CA GLY A 124 -1.00 21.64 -15.65
C GLY A 124 -1.66 21.27 -16.99
N ASN A 125 -0.91 21.25 -18.09
CA ASN A 125 -1.43 20.80 -19.37
C ASN A 125 -1.38 19.27 -19.45
N THR A 126 -2.45 18.66 -19.93
CA THR A 126 -2.49 17.22 -20.18
C THR A 126 -1.55 16.88 -21.33
N ARG A 127 -0.51 16.09 -21.03
CA ARG A 127 0.42 15.52 -22.01
C ARG A 127 -0.10 14.22 -22.60
N ALA A 128 -0.74 13.40 -21.77
CA ALA A 128 -1.37 12.16 -22.21
C ALA A 128 -2.58 11.83 -21.34
N THR A 129 -3.61 11.25 -21.94
CA THR A 129 -4.70 10.60 -21.22
C THR A 129 -4.49 9.11 -21.33
N LEU A 130 -4.46 8.42 -20.21
CA LEU A 130 -4.15 7.00 -20.18
C LEU A 130 -5.35 6.14 -20.59
N PRO A 131 -5.10 4.92 -21.11
CA PRO A 131 -6.15 3.96 -21.43
C PRO A 131 -7.13 3.68 -20.28
N ASP A 132 -8.40 3.46 -20.66
CA ASP A 132 -9.53 3.28 -19.74
C ASP A 132 -9.46 1.97 -18.92
N ASP A 133 -8.65 1.01 -19.36
CA ASP A 133 -8.43 -0.29 -18.73
C ASP A 133 -7.41 -0.26 -17.59
N ILE A 134 -6.60 0.80 -17.48
CA ILE A 134 -5.69 1.02 -16.36
C ILE A 134 -6.52 1.43 -15.14
N ILE A 135 -6.42 0.64 -14.08
CA ILE A 135 -7.19 0.83 -12.84
C ILE A 135 -6.30 1.18 -11.66
N LEU A 136 -5.00 0.88 -11.72
CA LEU A 136 -4.01 1.29 -10.75
C LEU A 136 -2.73 1.73 -11.46
N MET A 137 -2.09 2.76 -10.91
CA MET A 137 -0.82 3.29 -11.40
C MET A 137 0.04 3.78 -10.23
N HIS A 138 1.34 3.47 -10.26
CA HIS A 138 2.31 4.04 -9.32
C HIS A 138 2.93 5.33 -9.87
N GLY A 139 3.51 6.15 -8.98
CA GLY A 139 4.36 7.29 -9.33
C GLY A 139 5.56 6.88 -10.18
N PHE A 140 6.17 7.84 -10.87
CA PHE A 140 7.30 7.56 -11.74
C PHE A 140 8.56 7.19 -10.95
N SER A 141 9.27 6.15 -11.40
CA SER A 141 10.64 5.82 -11.04
C SER A 141 11.41 5.28 -12.25
N CYS A 142 12.66 5.68 -12.38
CA CYS A 142 13.55 5.45 -13.51
C CYS A 142 12.91 5.77 -14.87
N GLY A 143 12.08 6.82 -14.94
CA GLY A 143 11.37 7.23 -16.15
C GLY A 143 10.23 6.30 -16.57
N ARG A 144 9.75 5.46 -15.66
CA ARG A 144 8.64 4.52 -15.87
C ARG A 144 7.66 4.58 -14.72
N ALA A 145 6.42 4.23 -14.97
CA ALA A 145 5.42 4.05 -13.93
C ALA A 145 4.75 2.69 -14.08
N LEU A 146 4.70 1.94 -12.98
CA LEU A 146 4.00 0.66 -12.91
C LEU A 146 2.50 0.89 -13.09
N VAL A 147 1.85 0.08 -13.93
CA VAL A 147 0.40 0.11 -14.14
C VAL A 147 -0.18 -1.28 -13.99
N TYR A 148 -1.40 -1.34 -13.47
CA TYR A 148 -2.20 -2.55 -13.37
C TYR A 148 -3.54 -2.35 -14.06
N THR A 149 -3.90 -3.31 -14.92
CA THR A 149 -5.06 -3.21 -15.80
C THR A 149 -6.22 -4.06 -15.32
N ARG A 150 -7.39 -3.82 -15.91
CA ARG A 150 -8.61 -4.59 -15.67
C ARG A 150 -8.50 -6.07 -16.06
N SER A 151 -7.55 -6.44 -16.92
CA SER A 151 -7.27 -7.84 -17.23
C SER A 151 -6.50 -8.55 -16.12
N GLY A 152 -6.08 -7.82 -15.08
CA GLY A 152 -5.36 -8.37 -13.95
C GLY A 152 -3.86 -8.53 -14.21
N LYS A 153 -3.29 -7.71 -15.09
CA LYS A 153 -1.88 -7.78 -15.48
C LYS A 153 -1.16 -6.46 -15.23
N TYR A 154 0.11 -6.58 -14.87
CA TYR A 154 1.03 -5.46 -14.72
C TYR A 154 1.79 -5.17 -16.00
N GLY A 155 2.03 -3.88 -16.24
CA GLY A 155 2.87 -3.33 -17.30
C GLY A 155 3.49 -2.00 -16.86
N TYR A 156 4.12 -1.29 -17.78
CA TYR A 156 4.78 -0.03 -17.46
C TYR A 156 4.53 1.02 -18.54
N ILE A 157 4.37 2.26 -18.12
CA ILE A 157 4.20 3.40 -19.03
C ILE A 157 5.39 4.35 -18.96
N ASP A 158 5.65 5.05 -20.06
CA ASP A 158 6.62 6.14 -20.11
C ASP A 158 5.98 7.50 -19.76
N SER A 159 6.83 8.53 -19.63
CA SER A 159 6.40 9.92 -19.35
C SER A 159 5.58 10.55 -20.48
N GLY A 160 5.58 9.94 -21.67
CA GLY A 160 4.74 10.32 -22.81
C GLY A 160 3.35 9.67 -22.77
N GLY A 161 3.10 8.76 -21.83
CA GLY A 161 1.85 8.02 -21.70
C GLY A 161 1.74 6.79 -22.60
N HIS A 162 2.82 6.36 -23.24
CA HIS A 162 2.84 5.14 -24.05
C HIS A 162 3.15 3.92 -23.17
N MET A 163 2.63 2.75 -23.56
CA MET A 163 2.98 1.48 -22.93
C MET A 163 4.42 1.11 -23.30
N ALA A 164 5.38 1.48 -22.44
CA ALA A 164 6.78 1.07 -22.59
C ALA A 164 6.91 -0.46 -22.47
N VAL A 165 6.14 -1.06 -21.57
CA VAL A 165 6.05 -2.51 -21.41
C VAL A 165 4.58 -2.90 -21.36
N ALA A 166 4.14 -3.69 -22.35
CA ALA A 166 2.75 -4.13 -22.42
C ALA A 166 2.34 -4.92 -21.16
N PRO A 167 1.10 -4.72 -20.64
CA PRO A 167 0.60 -5.46 -19.51
C PRO A 167 0.55 -6.98 -19.77
N ARG A 168 1.40 -7.73 -19.08
CA ARG A 168 1.50 -9.19 -19.24
C ARG A 168 1.94 -9.95 -17.99
N TRP A 169 2.47 -9.23 -17.00
CA TRP A 169 3.03 -9.83 -15.80
C TRP A 169 1.95 -10.03 -14.74
N ASP A 170 2.03 -11.13 -13.99
CA ASP A 170 1.17 -11.42 -12.84
C ASP A 170 1.61 -10.68 -11.58
N TYR A 171 2.91 -10.34 -11.53
CA TYR A 171 3.52 -9.52 -10.49
C TYR A 171 4.55 -8.59 -11.13
N ALA A 172 4.72 -7.40 -10.58
CA ALA A 172 5.74 -6.46 -10.99
C ALA A 172 6.01 -5.46 -9.86
N SER A 173 7.28 -5.09 -9.67
CA SER A 173 7.69 -4.02 -8.78
C SER A 173 8.09 -2.75 -9.55
N ASP A 174 8.26 -1.64 -8.84
CA ASP A 174 8.77 -0.41 -9.45
C ASP A 174 10.24 -0.56 -9.86
N PHE A 175 10.66 0.21 -10.86
CA PHE A 175 12.06 0.24 -11.25
C PHE A 175 12.91 0.90 -10.15
N ARG A 176 13.98 0.23 -9.73
CA ARG A 176 15.03 0.75 -8.85
C ARG A 176 16.37 0.43 -9.46
N GLU A 177 17.26 1.42 -9.51
CA GLU A 177 18.60 1.28 -10.11
C GLU A 177 18.57 0.77 -11.58
N GLY A 178 17.49 1.08 -12.30
CA GLY A 178 17.29 0.68 -13.70
C GLY A 178 16.79 -0.75 -13.92
N LEU A 179 16.45 -1.49 -12.85
CA LEU A 179 15.90 -2.83 -12.91
C LEU A 179 14.56 -2.94 -12.16
N ALA A 180 13.69 -3.82 -12.60
CA ALA A 180 12.47 -4.20 -11.88
C ALA A 180 12.33 -5.71 -11.82
N LEU A 181 11.73 -6.20 -10.72
CA LEU A 181 11.37 -7.60 -10.57
C LEU A 181 9.98 -7.83 -11.16
N VAL A 182 9.85 -8.78 -12.07
CA VAL A 182 8.55 -9.19 -12.64
C VAL A 182 8.34 -10.68 -12.47
N GLY A 183 7.07 -11.06 -12.31
CA GLY A 183 6.65 -12.44 -12.11
C GLY A 183 5.58 -12.84 -13.13
N GLN A 184 5.69 -14.07 -13.62
CA GLN A 184 4.67 -14.71 -14.43
C GLN A 184 4.22 -16.02 -13.80
N ALA A 185 2.92 -16.18 -13.64
CA ALA A 185 2.34 -17.40 -13.10
C ALA A 185 2.12 -18.43 -14.21
N ASP A 186 2.45 -19.70 -13.92
CA ASP A 186 2.05 -20.81 -14.78
C ASP A 186 0.59 -21.22 -14.54
N SER A 187 0.10 -22.22 -15.28
CA SER A 187 -1.27 -22.73 -15.14
C SER A 187 -1.57 -23.36 -13.77
N ALA A 188 -0.54 -23.73 -13.01
CA ALA A 188 -0.66 -24.25 -11.65
C ALA A 188 -0.55 -23.14 -10.58
N GLY A 189 -0.37 -21.89 -10.99
CA GLY A 189 -0.21 -20.73 -10.10
C GLY A 189 1.20 -20.57 -9.53
N ARG A 190 2.19 -21.30 -10.02
CA ARG A 190 3.60 -21.15 -9.60
C ARG A 190 4.18 -19.92 -10.29
N MET A 191 4.86 -19.07 -9.52
CA MET A 191 5.44 -17.83 -10.02
C MET A 191 6.88 -18.06 -10.47
N ALA A 192 7.20 -17.65 -11.70
CA ALA A 192 8.56 -17.53 -12.19
C ALA A 192 8.96 -16.05 -12.26
N TYR A 193 10.11 -15.71 -11.69
CA TYR A 193 10.58 -14.34 -11.58
C TYR A 193 11.76 -14.05 -12.51
N CYS A 194 11.83 -12.83 -13.02
CA CYS A 194 13.01 -12.31 -13.72
C CYS A 194 13.17 -10.81 -13.48
N PHE A 195 14.40 -10.32 -13.67
CA PHE A 195 14.69 -8.90 -13.74
C PHE A 195 14.53 -8.41 -15.18
N ILE A 196 13.88 -7.25 -15.33
CA ILE A 196 13.79 -6.52 -16.58
C ILE A 196 14.46 -5.15 -16.44
N ASP A 197 14.95 -4.60 -17.55
CA ASP A 197 15.37 -3.19 -17.60
C ASP A 197 14.20 -2.24 -17.89
N CYS A 198 14.47 -0.93 -17.86
CA CYS A 198 13.48 0.10 -18.16
C CYS A 198 12.84 -0.02 -19.56
N ASP A 199 13.46 -0.73 -20.51
CA ASP A 199 12.89 -0.97 -21.84
C ASP A 199 12.01 -2.23 -21.87
N GLY A 200 11.87 -2.92 -20.72
CA GLY A 200 11.13 -4.17 -20.59
C GLY A 200 11.88 -5.39 -21.11
N THR A 201 13.17 -5.25 -21.39
CA THR A 201 14.02 -6.34 -21.84
C THR A 201 14.40 -7.20 -20.65
N ARG A 202 14.13 -8.50 -20.74
CA ARG A 202 14.54 -9.50 -19.75
C ARG A 202 16.07 -9.52 -19.64
N ARG A 203 16.58 -9.36 -18.43
CA ARG A 203 18.01 -9.36 -18.11
C ARG A 203 18.45 -10.69 -17.51
N THR A 204 17.78 -11.10 -16.43
CA THR A 204 18.25 -12.22 -15.61
C THR A 204 17.06 -12.97 -15.03
N ASP A 205 17.13 -14.28 -15.04
CA ASP A 205 16.14 -15.13 -14.35
C ASP A 205 16.49 -15.27 -12.88
N VAL A 206 15.48 -15.16 -12.04
CA VAL A 206 15.66 -15.28 -10.59
C VAL A 206 15.15 -16.63 -10.16
N ASP A 207 16.09 -17.53 -9.85
CA ASP A 207 15.76 -18.80 -9.21
C ASP A 207 15.75 -18.61 -7.70
N THR A 208 14.56 -18.37 -7.17
CA THR A 208 14.41 -18.04 -5.75
C THR A 208 14.42 -19.27 -4.84
N HIS A 209 14.31 -20.50 -5.37
CA HIS A 209 14.14 -21.71 -4.55
C HIS A 209 13.10 -21.53 -3.41
N GLY A 210 12.03 -20.77 -3.67
CA GLY A 210 10.98 -20.47 -2.68
C GLY A 210 11.26 -19.28 -1.76
N ALA A 211 12.32 -18.51 -1.98
CA ALA A 211 12.60 -17.30 -1.22
C ALA A 211 11.61 -16.16 -1.52
N LEU A 212 11.36 -15.36 -0.49
CA LEU A 212 10.69 -14.06 -0.55
C LEU A 212 11.69 -13.03 -1.04
N LEU A 213 11.27 -12.22 -2.01
CA LEU A 213 12.09 -11.18 -2.62
C LEU A 213 11.63 -9.81 -2.14
N GLY A 214 12.59 -8.93 -1.86
CA GLY A 214 12.34 -7.51 -1.63
C GLY A 214 11.77 -6.81 -2.87
N GLU A 215 11.37 -5.55 -2.68
CA GLU A 215 10.63 -4.80 -3.71
C GLU A 215 11.54 -4.23 -4.82
N GLY A 216 12.84 -4.12 -4.59
CA GLY A 216 13.76 -3.60 -5.60
C GLY A 216 15.21 -3.53 -5.13
N PHE A 217 16.10 -3.25 -6.09
CA PHE A 217 17.53 -3.12 -5.82
C PHE A 217 17.86 -1.86 -5.03
N SER A 218 18.88 -2.01 -4.19
CA SER A 218 19.49 -0.93 -3.44
C SER A 218 20.98 -1.22 -3.25
N CYS A 219 21.84 -0.27 -3.62
CA CYS A 219 23.28 -0.46 -3.67
C CYS A 219 23.72 -1.71 -4.46
N GLY A 220 23.00 -2.03 -5.55
CA GLY A 220 23.25 -3.21 -6.38
C GLY A 220 22.84 -4.55 -5.77
N LEU A 221 22.14 -4.54 -4.63
CA LEU A 221 21.71 -5.73 -3.89
C LEU A 221 20.19 -5.74 -3.70
N LEU A 222 19.61 -6.94 -3.80
CA LEU A 222 18.20 -7.20 -3.48
C LEU A 222 18.13 -8.04 -2.21
N ASP A 223 17.43 -7.54 -1.19
CA ASP A 223 17.16 -8.29 0.04
C ASP A 223 16.21 -9.45 -0.24
N CYS A 224 16.53 -10.60 0.34
CA CYS A 224 15.76 -11.83 0.17
C CYS A 224 15.65 -12.55 1.51
N ARG A 225 14.56 -13.30 1.67
CA ARG A 225 14.33 -14.14 2.84
C ARG A 225 13.88 -15.52 2.42
N GLN A 226 14.69 -16.52 2.72
CA GLN A 226 14.37 -17.89 2.42
C GLN A 226 13.12 -18.31 3.24
N ALA A 227 12.09 -18.85 2.58
CA ALA A 227 10.78 -19.04 3.22
C ALA A 227 10.73 -20.22 4.20
N ASP A 228 11.52 -21.28 3.99
CA ASP A 228 11.54 -22.48 4.83
C ASP A 228 12.41 -22.31 6.09
N THR A 229 13.58 -21.70 5.93
CA THR A 229 14.56 -21.49 7.02
C THR A 229 14.40 -20.13 7.70
N GLY A 230 13.76 -19.16 7.03
CA GLY A 230 13.73 -17.77 7.46
C GLY A 230 15.05 -17.01 7.25
N THR A 231 16.08 -17.66 6.70
CA THR A 231 17.42 -17.12 6.51
C THR A 231 17.41 -15.95 5.53
N SER A 232 17.96 -14.81 5.95
CA SER A 232 18.13 -13.65 5.09
C SER A 232 19.39 -13.77 4.22
N PHE A 233 19.29 -13.32 2.98
CA PHE A 233 20.42 -13.27 2.04
C PHE A 233 20.22 -12.14 1.04
N TYR A 234 21.25 -11.80 0.28
CA TYR A 234 21.15 -10.78 -0.76
C TYR A 234 21.52 -11.36 -2.12
N LEU A 235 20.79 -10.92 -3.16
CA LEU A 235 21.08 -11.22 -4.55
C LEU A 235 21.76 -10.04 -5.23
N THR A 236 22.69 -10.32 -6.15
CA THR A 236 23.24 -9.33 -7.07
C THR A 236 22.27 -9.05 -8.22
N THR A 237 22.55 -8.01 -9.02
CA THR A 237 21.79 -7.69 -10.23
C THR A 237 21.84 -8.79 -11.30
N GLU A 238 22.85 -9.67 -11.23
CA GLU A 238 22.93 -10.90 -12.03
C GLU A 238 22.15 -12.07 -11.43
N GLY A 239 21.33 -11.85 -10.39
CA GLY A 239 20.47 -12.87 -9.77
C GLY A 239 21.23 -13.93 -8.99
N LYS A 240 22.50 -13.70 -8.67
CA LYS A 240 23.34 -14.61 -7.90
C LYS A 240 23.33 -14.22 -6.43
N THR A 241 23.38 -15.20 -5.54
CA THR A 241 23.58 -14.94 -4.11
C THR A 241 24.92 -14.23 -3.90
N ALA A 242 24.85 -12.99 -3.40
CA ALA A 242 26.01 -12.21 -3.02
C ALA A 242 26.61 -12.78 -1.72
N PHE A 243 25.76 -12.94 -0.70
CA PHE A 243 26.08 -13.55 0.58
C PHE A 243 24.80 -13.98 1.30
N VAL A 244 24.95 -14.91 2.24
CA VAL A 244 23.89 -15.41 3.13
C VAL A 244 24.23 -14.94 4.54
N LEU A 245 23.24 -14.42 5.26
CA LEU A 245 23.42 -13.98 6.63
C LEU A 245 23.28 -15.15 7.61
N PRO A 246 23.99 -15.13 8.75
CA PRO A 246 23.88 -16.18 9.76
C PRO A 246 22.50 -16.17 10.42
N ASP A 247 22.00 -17.33 10.85
CA ASP A 247 20.67 -17.52 11.46
C ASP A 247 20.42 -16.66 12.72
N SER A 248 21.46 -16.11 13.33
CA SER A 248 21.34 -15.11 14.40
C SER A 248 20.66 -13.82 13.95
N ILE A 249 20.70 -13.52 12.65
CA ILE A 249 20.05 -12.38 12.02
C ILE A 249 18.64 -12.81 11.62
N LEU A 250 17.64 -12.24 12.29
CA LEU A 250 16.22 -12.57 12.12
C LEU A 250 15.55 -11.78 11.00
N ALA A 251 16.09 -10.61 10.67
CA ALA A 251 15.63 -9.76 9.58
C ALA A 251 16.78 -8.90 9.06
N ALA A 252 16.77 -8.63 7.77
CA ALA A 252 17.69 -7.75 7.08
C ALA A 252 16.89 -6.84 6.14
N PHE A 253 17.29 -5.59 6.00
CA PHE A 253 16.55 -4.57 5.25
C PHE A 253 17.34 -4.12 4.00
N PRO A 254 16.70 -3.42 3.04
CA PRO A 254 17.39 -2.86 1.89
C PRO A 254 18.59 -2.00 2.29
N PHE A 255 19.63 -2.00 1.46
CA PHE A 255 20.81 -1.17 1.65
C PHE A 255 20.47 0.30 1.40
N ARG A 256 21.12 1.20 2.14
CA ARG A 256 21.08 2.64 1.93
C ARG A 256 22.44 3.20 2.25
N GLU A 257 23.01 3.97 1.33
CA GLU A 257 24.37 4.52 1.48
C GLU A 257 25.44 3.43 1.79
N GLY A 258 25.28 2.23 1.24
CA GLY A 258 26.20 1.11 1.45
C GLY A 258 26.06 0.36 2.79
N LEU A 259 25.05 0.69 3.60
CA LEU A 259 24.77 0.01 4.87
C LEU A 259 23.35 -0.57 4.89
N ALA A 260 23.18 -1.73 5.50
CA ALA A 260 21.85 -2.31 5.75
C ALA A 260 21.64 -2.53 7.24
N VAL A 261 20.43 -2.23 7.70
CA VAL A 261 20.00 -2.57 9.06
C VAL A 261 19.73 -4.07 9.13
N VAL A 262 20.20 -4.69 10.20
CA VAL A 262 19.90 -6.08 10.53
C VAL A 262 19.34 -6.17 11.95
N ARG A 263 18.44 -7.12 12.20
CA ARG A 263 17.87 -7.35 13.52
C ARG A 263 18.19 -8.74 14.04
N THR A 264 18.49 -8.82 15.33
CA THR A 264 18.69 -10.05 16.08
C THR A 264 17.78 -10.06 17.30
N ARG A 265 17.79 -11.15 18.08
CA ARG A 265 17.12 -11.18 19.39
C ARG A 265 17.67 -10.18 20.41
N ARG A 266 18.88 -9.65 20.19
CA ARG A 266 19.56 -8.72 21.11
C ARG A 266 19.37 -7.25 20.75
N GLY A 267 18.89 -6.97 19.54
CA GLY A 267 18.75 -5.61 19.03
C GLY A 267 19.08 -5.51 17.53
N ALA A 268 19.12 -4.27 17.06
CA ALA A 268 19.49 -3.87 15.71
C ALA A 268 21.01 -3.60 15.60
N GLY A 269 21.57 -3.94 14.44
CA GLY A 269 22.95 -3.68 14.04
C GLY A 269 23.02 -3.23 12.58
N LEU A 270 24.23 -3.06 12.06
CA LEU A 270 24.48 -2.72 10.66
C LEU A 270 25.42 -3.72 10.01
N ILE A 271 25.19 -3.98 8.73
CA ILE A 271 26.11 -4.71 7.86
C ILE A 271 26.55 -3.84 6.69
N ASP A 272 27.75 -4.10 6.16
CA ASP A 272 28.23 -3.54 4.89
C ASP A 272 27.73 -4.36 3.68
N THR A 273 28.03 -3.89 2.47
CA THR A 273 27.66 -4.55 1.21
C THR A 273 28.37 -5.89 0.96
N GLN A 274 29.28 -6.30 1.86
CA GLN A 274 29.89 -7.62 1.88
C GLN A 274 29.25 -8.54 2.93
N GLY A 275 28.21 -8.07 3.64
CA GLY A 275 27.49 -8.81 4.67
C GLY A 275 28.22 -8.87 6.02
N GLN A 276 29.29 -8.10 6.21
CA GLN A 276 30.04 -8.07 7.46
C GLN A 276 29.36 -7.12 8.45
N ILE A 277 29.30 -7.52 9.72
CA ILE A 277 28.75 -6.68 10.78
C ILE A 277 29.69 -5.48 11.01
N VAL A 278 29.17 -4.29 10.73
CA VAL A 278 29.83 -3.00 10.97
C VAL A 278 29.46 -2.46 12.35
N VAL A 279 28.18 -2.57 12.73
CA VAL A 279 27.67 -2.18 14.05
C VAL A 279 27.05 -3.38 14.72
N THR A 280 27.54 -3.70 15.91
CA THR A 280 27.10 -4.88 16.67
C THR A 280 25.60 -4.78 17.00
N PRO A 281 24.81 -5.85 16.80
CA PRO A 281 23.39 -5.87 17.14
C PRO A 281 23.10 -5.80 18.64
N GLU A 282 23.05 -4.59 19.18
CA GLU A 282 22.73 -4.32 20.58
C GLU A 282 21.86 -3.06 20.77
N TRP A 283 21.51 -2.38 19.69
CA TRP A 283 20.75 -1.14 19.71
C TRP A 283 19.25 -1.43 19.63
N ASP A 284 18.44 -0.54 20.19
CA ASP A 284 17.00 -0.74 20.16
C ASP A 284 16.46 -0.43 18.76
N ASP A 285 17.06 0.54 18.07
CA ASP A 285 16.84 0.81 16.64
C ASP A 285 18.06 1.50 16.00
N ILE A 286 18.19 1.42 14.67
CA ILE A 286 19.24 2.07 13.89
C ILE A 286 18.68 2.64 12.59
N ARG A 287 19.19 3.79 12.15
CA ARG A 287 18.92 4.36 10.82
C ARG A 287 20.23 4.75 10.11
N ALA A 288 20.43 4.25 8.89
CA ALA A 288 21.43 4.80 7.98
C ALA A 288 20.85 6.06 7.32
N VAL A 289 21.53 7.20 7.46
CA VAL A 289 20.99 8.51 7.04
C VAL A 289 21.86 9.23 6.02
N HIS A 290 23.18 9.02 6.06
CA HIS A 290 24.14 9.58 5.12
C HIS A 290 25.35 8.62 5.03
N ALA A 291 26.14 8.70 3.95
CA ALA A 291 27.34 7.87 3.77
C ALA A 291 28.28 7.90 4.99
N ASP A 292 28.39 9.07 5.63
CA ASP A 292 29.26 9.29 6.78
C ASP A 292 28.53 9.32 8.13
N ARG A 293 27.23 9.01 8.18
CA ARG A 293 26.46 9.10 9.44
C ARG A 293 25.33 8.09 9.57
N VAL A 294 25.24 7.53 10.77
CA VAL A 294 24.14 6.68 11.23
C VAL A 294 23.53 7.23 12.51
N LEU A 295 22.29 6.87 12.78
CA LEU A 295 21.59 7.21 14.00
C LEU A 295 21.33 5.93 14.79
N LEU A 296 21.72 5.94 16.07
CA LEU A 296 21.63 4.78 16.96
C LEU A 296 20.66 5.10 18.10
N CYS A 297 19.67 4.25 18.33
CA CYS A 297 18.69 4.42 19.40
C CYS A 297 18.98 3.48 20.57
N LYS A 298 19.08 4.03 21.78
CA LYS A 298 19.18 3.25 23.01
C LYS A 298 18.32 3.85 24.11
N LYS A 299 17.46 3.04 24.71
CA LYS A 299 16.49 3.42 25.74
C LYS A 299 15.63 4.62 25.31
N GLY A 300 15.25 4.65 24.03
CA GLY A 300 14.43 5.71 23.44
C GLY A 300 15.19 7.01 23.11
N ILE A 301 16.50 7.09 23.36
CA ILE A 301 17.32 8.25 23.02
C ILE A 301 18.11 7.92 21.75
N TRP A 302 18.05 8.83 20.78
CA TRP A 302 18.81 8.72 19.55
C TRP A 302 20.14 9.47 19.65
N HIS A 303 21.19 8.87 19.10
CA HIS A 303 22.54 9.39 19.05
C HIS A 303 23.02 9.42 17.61
N ALA A 304 23.66 10.50 17.19
CA ALA A 304 24.47 10.48 15.97
C ALA A 304 25.72 9.62 16.19
N ALA A 305 26.15 8.90 15.17
CA ALA A 305 27.35 8.08 15.20
C ALA A 305 28.01 8.03 13.83
N SER A 306 29.32 7.77 13.81
CA SER A 306 30.03 7.40 12.60
C SER A 306 29.53 6.06 12.05
N PRO A 307 29.78 5.74 10.76
CA PRO A 307 29.29 4.51 10.13
C PRO A 307 29.71 3.21 10.84
N ASP A 308 30.84 3.22 11.54
CA ASP A 308 31.34 2.12 12.38
C ASP A 308 30.65 2.01 13.76
N GLY A 309 29.61 2.81 14.01
CA GLY A 309 28.78 2.75 15.19
C GLY A 309 29.35 3.45 16.43
N LYS A 310 30.39 4.27 16.29
CA LYS A 310 30.91 5.07 17.41
C LYS A 310 30.07 6.33 17.60
N PRO A 311 29.40 6.52 18.76
CA PRO A 311 28.59 7.71 19.00
C PRO A 311 29.41 8.99 18.96
N GLU A 312 28.88 10.01 18.28
CA GLU A 312 29.39 11.38 18.31
C GLU A 312 28.95 12.05 19.63
N SER A 313 29.83 12.86 20.22
CA SER A 313 29.52 13.51 21.51
C SER A 313 28.57 14.69 21.34
N GLY A 314 27.52 14.76 22.17
CA GLY A 314 26.70 15.96 22.37
C GLY A 314 25.48 16.12 21.45
N THR A 315 25.23 15.18 20.52
CA THR A 315 24.06 15.26 19.63
C THR A 315 23.06 14.15 19.92
N THR A 316 22.04 14.47 20.71
CA THR A 316 20.97 13.54 21.07
C THR A 316 19.58 14.12 20.86
N PHE A 317 18.61 13.27 20.52
CA PHE A 317 17.21 13.66 20.34
C PHE A 317 16.26 12.59 20.90
N ASP A 318 15.12 13.06 21.42
CA ASP A 318 14.09 12.20 22.05
C ASP A 318 13.23 11.50 20.98
N SER A 319 13.20 12.03 19.75
CA SER A 319 12.42 11.43 18.66
C SER A 319 13.04 11.74 17.30
N LEU A 320 13.08 10.73 16.44
CA LEU A 320 13.35 10.85 14.99
C LEU A 320 12.02 10.70 14.25
N LEU A 321 11.54 11.77 13.62
CA LEU A 321 10.26 11.76 12.90
C LEU A 321 10.45 11.22 11.48
N ALA A 322 11.47 11.70 10.76
CA ALA A 322 11.83 11.19 9.46
C ALA A 322 13.27 11.51 9.08
N VAL A 323 13.77 10.71 8.14
CA VAL A 323 14.99 10.96 7.38
C VAL A 323 14.55 11.32 5.97
N ALA A 324 14.60 12.61 5.65
CA ALA A 324 14.18 13.13 4.38
C ALA A 324 15.35 13.17 3.37
N PRO A 325 15.08 13.12 2.06
CA PRO A 325 16.12 13.21 1.04
C PRO A 325 16.92 14.51 1.17
N GLY A 326 18.22 14.48 0.84
CA GLY A 326 19.10 15.64 1.00
C GLY A 326 19.82 15.71 2.37
N PRO A 327 20.28 14.57 2.90
CA PRO A 327 20.52 14.27 4.33
C PRO A 327 19.81 15.18 5.37
N ILE A 328 18.48 15.21 5.42
CA ILE A 328 17.75 16.03 6.41
C ILE A 328 17.04 15.17 7.43
N LEU A 329 17.20 15.52 8.70
CA LEU A 329 16.51 14.89 9.80
C LEU A 329 15.44 15.82 10.33
N PHE A 330 14.23 15.30 10.48
CA PHE A 330 13.20 15.93 11.31
C PHE A 330 13.24 15.26 12.67
N VAL A 331 13.69 16.00 13.68
CA VAL A 331 13.90 15.45 15.02
C VAL A 331 13.17 16.30 16.06
N ARG A 332 12.89 15.70 17.20
CA ARG A 332 12.56 16.43 18.43
C ARG A 332 13.80 16.41 19.34
N PRO A 333 14.53 17.53 19.49
CA PRO A 333 15.70 17.59 20.36
C PRO A 333 15.33 17.23 21.80
N SER A 334 16.31 16.71 22.54
CA SER A 334 16.05 16.27 23.91
C SER A 334 15.63 17.44 24.81
N GLY A 335 14.47 17.31 25.47
CA GLY A 335 13.90 18.35 26.33
C GLY A 335 13.20 19.51 25.60
N GLU A 336 13.16 19.50 24.27
CA GLU A 336 12.37 20.46 23.48
C GLU A 336 11.03 19.84 23.03
N LYS A 337 9.96 20.64 23.01
CA LYS A 337 8.67 20.20 22.46
C LYS A 337 8.61 20.30 20.93
N GLY A 338 9.30 21.29 20.37
CA GLY A 338 9.29 21.60 18.95
C GLY A 338 10.13 20.63 18.12
N ILE A 339 9.75 20.49 16.86
CA ILE A 339 10.48 19.74 15.84
C ILE A 339 11.54 20.66 15.22
N ARG A 340 12.73 20.13 14.96
CA ARG A 340 13.85 20.80 14.29
C ARG A 340 14.24 20.07 13.02
N LEU A 341 14.69 20.84 12.04
CA LEU A 341 15.44 20.32 10.91
C LEU A 341 16.91 20.26 11.31
N VAL A 342 17.57 19.15 11.05
CA VAL A 342 19.00 18.96 11.30
C VAL A 342 19.64 18.40 10.03
N ASP A 343 20.75 19.01 9.60
CA ASP A 343 21.55 18.47 8.50
C ASP A 343 22.33 17.25 8.98
N ALA A 344 22.05 16.08 8.41
CA ALA A 344 22.67 14.82 8.81
C ALA A 344 24.16 14.72 8.44
N ARG A 345 24.76 15.70 7.75
CA ARG A 345 26.21 15.79 7.47
C ARG A 345 26.94 16.59 8.53
N THR A 346 26.36 17.73 8.95
CA THR A 346 27.00 18.63 9.93
C THR A 346 26.48 18.44 11.36
N MET A 347 25.33 17.78 11.53
CA MET A 347 24.52 17.77 12.76
C MET A 347 24.09 19.17 13.23
N GLU A 348 24.20 20.18 12.37
CA GLU A 348 23.74 21.53 12.69
C GLU A 348 22.21 21.58 12.62
N SER A 349 21.60 22.09 13.69
CA SER A 349 20.17 22.34 13.75
C SER A 349 19.85 23.67 13.08
N GLY A 350 18.81 23.67 12.24
CA GLY A 350 18.18 24.88 11.75
C GLY A 350 17.64 25.74 12.90
N SER A 351 17.58 27.05 12.67
CA SER A 351 17.12 28.04 13.66
C SER A 351 15.61 27.98 13.92
N ILE A 352 14.84 27.45 12.97
CA ILE A 352 13.38 27.39 13.02
C ILE A 352 12.92 26.20 13.86
N ALA A 353 11.96 26.45 14.75
CA ALA A 353 11.21 25.40 15.45
C ALA A 353 9.86 25.21 14.77
N LEU A 354 9.41 23.98 14.64
CA LEU A 354 8.12 23.61 14.05
C LEU A 354 7.25 22.92 15.10
N ASP A 355 5.94 23.16 15.03
CA ASP A 355 4.96 22.43 15.83
C ASP A 355 4.49 21.16 15.11
N THR A 356 4.34 21.25 13.79
CA THR A 356 3.94 20.13 12.94
C THR A 356 4.70 20.21 11.62
N VAL A 357 5.04 19.05 11.05
CA VAL A 357 5.52 18.91 9.68
C VAL A 357 4.82 17.70 9.05
N SER A 358 4.40 17.84 7.79
CA SER A 358 3.80 16.77 7.00
C SER A 358 4.89 16.08 6.18
N LEU A 359 5.00 14.77 6.35
CA LEU A 359 6.08 13.95 5.79
C LEU A 359 5.50 12.68 5.12
N PRO A 360 4.73 12.81 4.02
CA PRO A 360 4.16 11.65 3.34
C PRO A 360 5.25 10.70 2.86
N ALA A 361 5.18 9.41 3.21
CA ALA A 361 6.20 8.42 2.88
C ALA A 361 6.43 8.29 1.37
N ALA A 362 5.36 8.38 0.56
CA ALA A 362 5.44 8.45 -0.90
C ALA A 362 6.29 9.63 -1.41
N ALA A 363 6.13 10.84 -0.83
CA ALA A 363 6.93 12.01 -1.20
C ALA A 363 8.42 11.82 -0.87
N LEU A 364 8.70 11.09 0.21
CA LEU A 364 10.04 10.72 0.66
C LEU A 364 10.62 9.48 -0.06
N ARG A 365 9.88 8.89 -1.02
CA ARG A 365 10.25 7.65 -1.74
C ARG A 365 10.49 6.43 -0.84
N LEU A 366 9.96 6.47 0.38
CA LEU A 366 10.01 5.35 1.33
C LEU A 366 9.05 4.24 0.91
N GLU A 367 7.98 4.61 0.23
CA GLU A 367 6.99 3.73 -0.39
C GLU A 367 6.59 4.29 -1.77
N PRO A 368 5.98 3.49 -2.65
CA PRO A 368 5.48 3.99 -3.92
C PRO A 368 4.26 4.89 -3.73
N GLU A 369 4.16 5.94 -4.56
CA GLU A 369 2.94 6.72 -4.67
C GLU A 369 1.90 5.93 -5.49
N VAL A 370 0.72 5.61 -4.94
CA VAL A 370 -0.25 4.73 -5.63
C VAL A 370 -1.58 5.44 -5.92
N PHE A 371 -2.00 5.37 -7.19
CA PHE A 371 -3.29 5.85 -7.66
C PHE A 371 -4.20 4.69 -8.04
N VAL A 372 -5.38 4.61 -7.43
CA VAL A 372 -6.42 3.62 -7.76
C VAL A 372 -7.68 4.30 -8.28
N ARG A 373 -8.20 3.87 -9.43
CA ARG A 373 -9.38 4.45 -10.07
C ARG A 373 -10.67 3.87 -9.50
N ASN A 374 -11.62 4.74 -9.17
CA ASN A 374 -12.97 4.34 -8.77
C ASN A 374 -13.85 4.12 -10.02
N MET A 375 -14.37 2.92 -10.20
CA MET A 375 -15.09 2.52 -11.41
C MET A 375 -16.61 2.54 -11.16
N LYS A 376 -17.35 3.59 -11.55
CA LYS A 376 -18.82 3.51 -11.71
C LYS A 376 -19.18 2.82 -13.02
N LYS A 377 -20.26 2.02 -13.04
CA LYS A 377 -20.74 1.29 -14.24
C LYS A 377 -21.01 2.27 -15.38
N ARG A 378 -20.48 2.04 -16.58
CA ARG A 378 -21.10 2.54 -17.82
C ARG A 378 -22.44 1.80 -17.96
N GLN A 379 -23.56 2.53 -17.96
CA GLN A 379 -24.83 1.98 -18.44
C GLN A 379 -24.64 1.61 -19.92
N ALA A 380 -25.05 0.40 -20.28
CA ALA A 380 -25.06 -0.02 -21.68
C ALA A 380 -25.96 0.93 -22.47
N VAL A 381 -25.42 1.56 -23.51
CA VAL A 381 -26.21 2.30 -24.50
C VAL A 381 -27.02 1.25 -25.27
N PRO A 382 -28.36 1.40 -25.41
CA PRO A 382 -29.14 0.45 -26.18
C PRO A 382 -28.84 0.67 -27.67
N THR A 383 -28.28 -0.35 -28.33
CA THR A 383 -28.11 -0.38 -29.77
C THR A 383 -29.47 -0.64 -30.42
N ASP A 384 -29.91 0.30 -31.22
CA ASP A 384 -31.13 0.19 -32.01
C ASP A 384 -30.90 -0.62 -33.30
N THR A 385 -31.99 -1.18 -33.83
CA THR A 385 -32.21 -1.89 -35.11
C THR A 385 -31.75 -3.35 -35.28
N ALA A 386 -32.71 -4.29 -35.32
CA ALA A 386 -33.15 -4.96 -36.56
C ALA A 386 -34.38 -5.87 -36.38
N GLN A 387 -35.44 -5.49 -37.09
CA GLN A 387 -36.63 -6.17 -37.65
C GLN A 387 -37.06 -7.60 -37.24
N LYS A 388 -38.38 -7.66 -36.99
CA LYS A 388 -39.29 -8.79 -36.77
C LYS A 388 -39.35 -9.78 -37.95
N THR A 389 -39.42 -11.08 -37.64
CA THR A 389 -40.36 -12.02 -38.30
C THR A 389 -40.84 -13.10 -37.32
N LYS A 390 -42.16 -13.31 -37.21
CA LYS A 390 -42.83 -14.41 -36.47
C LYS A 390 -43.08 -15.59 -37.42
N PRO A 391 -43.22 -16.83 -36.93
CA PRO A 391 -44.58 -17.42 -36.89
C PRO A 391 -44.94 -18.25 -35.64
N GLN A 392 -46.16 -17.96 -35.12
CA GLN A 392 -47.33 -18.78 -34.69
C GLN A 392 -47.22 -20.29 -34.25
N PRO A 393 -48.27 -20.90 -33.60
CA PRO A 393 -48.22 -21.24 -32.17
C PRO A 393 -48.70 -22.68 -31.77
N ALA A 394 -48.70 -22.92 -30.45
CA ALA A 394 -49.48 -23.86 -29.62
C ALA A 394 -48.91 -25.28 -29.33
N PRO A 395 -49.20 -25.91 -28.15
CA PRO A 395 -50.14 -25.49 -27.09
C PRO A 395 -49.57 -25.36 -25.67
N GLU A 396 -50.22 -24.45 -24.94
CA GLU A 396 -50.38 -24.32 -23.47
C GLU A 396 -50.82 -25.66 -22.81
N ALA A 397 -50.63 -25.99 -21.54
CA ALA A 397 -50.06 -25.35 -20.37
C ALA A 397 -49.83 -26.44 -19.32
N ARG A 398 -48.79 -26.30 -18.48
CA ARG A 398 -48.94 -26.47 -17.03
C ARG A 398 -48.15 -25.35 -16.35
N THR A 399 -48.93 -24.57 -15.63
CA THR A 399 -48.61 -23.44 -14.78
C THR A 399 -47.59 -23.81 -13.71
N GLU A 400 -46.58 -22.97 -13.54
CA GLU A 400 -46.11 -22.47 -12.24
C GLU A 400 -45.17 -21.29 -12.53
N ALA A 401 -45.77 -20.11 -12.68
CA ALA A 401 -45.09 -18.84 -12.60
C ALA A 401 -45.50 -18.20 -11.28
N GLU A 402 -44.60 -18.24 -10.30
CA GLU A 402 -44.49 -17.31 -9.16
C GLU A 402 -43.30 -17.75 -8.29
N ASP A 403 -42.08 -17.28 -8.62
CA ASP A 403 -41.05 -16.85 -7.66
C ASP A 403 -39.78 -16.49 -8.45
N ASP A 404 -39.54 -15.21 -8.70
CA ASP A 404 -38.16 -14.76 -8.98
C ASP A 404 -37.91 -13.33 -8.45
N LEU A 405 -38.53 -13.03 -7.30
CA LEU A 405 -37.92 -12.09 -6.36
C LEU A 405 -36.82 -12.87 -5.63
N PRO A 406 -35.62 -12.30 -5.40
CA PRO A 406 -34.59 -12.98 -4.64
C PRO A 406 -35.17 -13.36 -3.29
N ARG A 407 -35.24 -14.67 -3.02
CA ARG A 407 -35.74 -15.21 -1.74
C ARG A 407 -35.04 -14.48 -0.61
N ARG A 408 -35.83 -13.87 0.27
CA ARG A 408 -35.35 -13.20 1.49
C ARG A 408 -34.51 -14.19 2.29
N VAL A 409 -33.33 -13.76 2.73
CA VAL A 409 -32.49 -14.55 3.64
C VAL A 409 -33.30 -14.86 4.89
N THR A 410 -33.78 -16.11 5.04
CA THR A 410 -34.46 -16.56 6.25
C THR A 410 -33.41 -17.10 7.20
N TYR A 411 -33.21 -16.37 8.29
CA TYR A 411 -32.25 -16.73 9.31
C TYR A 411 -32.95 -16.76 10.67
N ARG A 412 -32.51 -17.63 11.59
CA ARG A 412 -33.20 -17.80 12.87
C ARG A 412 -32.80 -16.67 13.80
N GLU A 413 -33.73 -15.79 14.15
CA GLU A 413 -33.44 -14.73 15.12
C GLU A 413 -32.99 -15.35 16.44
N SER A 414 -31.78 -14.98 16.87
CA SER A 414 -31.25 -15.42 18.15
C SER A 414 -31.83 -14.56 19.28
N ASP A 415 -32.17 -15.19 20.40
CA ASP A 415 -32.58 -14.48 21.60
C ASP A 415 -31.36 -13.93 22.32
N TRP A 416 -30.97 -12.71 21.96
CA TRP A 416 -29.84 -12.00 22.56
C TRP A 416 -30.05 -11.61 24.03
N THR A 417 -31.25 -11.81 24.59
CA THR A 417 -31.52 -11.56 26.02
C THR A 417 -31.02 -12.67 26.93
N GLN A 418 -30.82 -13.89 26.38
CA GLN A 418 -30.36 -15.08 27.12
C GLN A 418 -28.99 -15.57 26.65
N VAL A 419 -28.20 -14.69 26.02
CA VAL A 419 -26.88 -15.03 25.51
C VAL A 419 -25.91 -15.38 26.67
N ALA A 420 -25.22 -16.51 26.55
CA ALA A 420 -24.27 -16.97 27.55
C ALA A 420 -23.04 -16.05 27.61
N ARG A 421 -22.41 -15.92 28.78
CA ARG A 421 -21.28 -14.98 29.01
C ARG A 421 -20.03 -15.30 28.18
N ASP A 422 -19.88 -16.57 27.82
CA ASP A 422 -18.81 -17.13 27.00
C ASP A 422 -19.09 -17.02 25.50
N ASN A 423 -20.28 -16.60 25.09
CA ASN A 423 -20.60 -16.38 23.68
C ASN A 423 -19.80 -15.17 23.13
N PRO A 424 -19.21 -15.27 21.93
CA PRO A 424 -18.34 -14.22 21.40
C PRO A 424 -19.03 -12.90 21.10
N PHE A 425 -20.37 -12.90 21.01
CA PHE A 425 -21.19 -11.72 20.80
C PHE A 425 -21.72 -11.09 22.10
N TYR A 426 -21.46 -11.69 23.27
CA TYR A 426 -22.06 -11.30 24.55
C TYR A 426 -21.89 -9.80 24.87
N ALA A 427 -20.67 -9.26 24.70
CA ALA A 427 -20.36 -7.87 25.03
C ALA A 427 -21.19 -6.86 24.20
N GLU A 428 -21.39 -7.12 22.91
CA GLU A 428 -22.25 -6.28 22.05
C GLU A 428 -23.74 -6.56 22.27
N ALA A 429 -24.12 -7.82 22.48
CA ALA A 429 -25.50 -8.19 22.79
C ALA A 429 -26.02 -7.48 24.05
N VAL A 430 -25.20 -7.39 25.11
CA VAL A 430 -25.53 -6.62 26.32
C VAL A 430 -25.76 -5.14 26.01
N LYS A 431 -24.96 -4.53 25.12
CA LYS A 431 -25.15 -3.13 24.71
C LYS A 431 -26.49 -2.94 24.00
N VAL A 432 -26.82 -3.84 23.06
CA VAL A 432 -28.08 -3.81 22.31
C VAL A 432 -29.30 -4.01 23.22
N VAL A 433 -29.23 -4.95 24.17
CA VAL A 433 -30.34 -5.29 25.08
C VAL A 433 -30.48 -4.27 26.23
N SER A 434 -29.43 -3.52 26.57
CA SER A 434 -29.45 -2.55 27.68
C SER A 434 -30.43 -1.40 27.51
N GLY A 435 -30.99 -1.18 26.31
CA GLY A 435 -31.91 -0.09 26.00
C GLY A 435 -31.26 1.30 25.97
N ARG A 436 -29.93 1.38 26.00
CA ARG A 436 -29.17 2.66 26.03
C ARG A 436 -28.80 3.20 24.65
N LEU A 437 -29.17 2.49 23.58
CA LEU A 437 -28.92 2.85 22.19
C LEU A 437 -30.17 3.48 21.56
N GLU A 438 -29.97 4.28 20.52
CA GLU A 438 -31.06 4.74 19.65
C GLU A 438 -31.80 3.53 19.05
N GLU A 439 -33.13 3.59 18.92
CA GLU A 439 -33.96 2.46 18.46
C GLU A 439 -33.51 1.89 17.11
N THR A 440 -33.19 2.78 16.17
CA THR A 440 -32.69 2.43 14.83
C THR A 440 -31.30 1.77 14.89
N ASP A 441 -30.40 2.26 15.75
CA ASP A 441 -29.06 1.71 15.96
C ASP A 441 -29.13 0.33 16.63
N ALA A 442 -29.96 0.19 17.65
CA ALA A 442 -30.21 -1.07 18.35
C ALA A 442 -30.75 -2.14 17.38
N ALA A 443 -31.72 -1.78 16.54
CA ALA A 443 -32.28 -2.69 15.53
C ALA A 443 -31.24 -3.12 14.47
N ARG A 444 -30.43 -2.18 13.97
CA ARG A 444 -29.35 -2.48 13.01
C ARG A 444 -28.26 -3.35 13.64
N ARG A 445 -27.81 -3.06 14.86
CA ARG A 445 -26.84 -3.90 15.60
C ARG A 445 -27.39 -5.29 15.89
N ARG A 446 -28.67 -5.43 16.27
CA ARG A 446 -29.32 -6.74 16.43
C ARG A 446 -29.32 -7.54 15.13
N THR A 447 -29.57 -6.85 14.01
CA THR A 447 -29.51 -7.45 12.67
C THR A 447 -28.09 -7.92 12.35
N ILE A 448 -27.07 -7.09 12.60
CA ILE A 448 -25.66 -7.47 12.44
C ILE A 448 -25.31 -8.71 13.29
N LEU A 449 -25.72 -8.74 14.56
CA LEU A 449 -25.46 -9.88 15.46
C LEU A 449 -26.02 -11.18 14.88
N ASN A 450 -27.27 -11.15 14.42
CA ASN A 450 -27.88 -12.31 13.77
C ASN A 450 -27.13 -12.71 12.49
N TYR A 451 -26.79 -11.76 11.62
CA TYR A 451 -26.07 -12.06 10.39
C TYR A 451 -24.68 -12.60 10.63
N MET A 452 -23.99 -12.14 11.67
CA MET A 452 -22.64 -12.61 12.01
C MET A 452 -22.63 -14.02 12.59
N GLU A 453 -23.65 -14.37 13.38
CA GLU A 453 -23.83 -15.77 13.81
C GLU A 453 -24.16 -16.69 12.63
N HIS A 454 -24.98 -16.22 11.68
CA HIS A 454 -25.25 -16.97 10.46
C HIS A 454 -24.05 -17.02 9.50
N LEU A 455 -23.26 -15.96 9.42
CA LEU A 455 -22.00 -15.94 8.69
C LEU A 455 -21.07 -17.02 9.24
N ARG A 456 -20.91 -17.11 10.56
CA ARG A 456 -20.08 -18.15 11.20
C ARG A 456 -20.58 -19.56 10.84
N THR A 457 -21.86 -19.80 11.06
CA THR A 457 -22.48 -21.11 10.81
C THR A 457 -22.51 -21.49 9.33
N ALA A 458 -22.64 -20.53 8.40
CA ALA A 458 -22.61 -20.79 6.96
C ALA A 458 -21.28 -21.36 6.46
N TYR A 459 -20.15 -21.08 7.11
CA TYR A 459 -18.88 -21.74 6.78
C TYR A 459 -18.87 -23.18 7.28
N THR A 460 -19.36 -23.42 8.50
CA THR A 460 -19.45 -24.77 9.09
C THR A 460 -20.44 -25.67 8.34
N THR A 461 -21.60 -25.14 7.96
CA THR A 461 -22.62 -25.85 7.19
C THR A 461 -22.41 -25.81 5.68
N LYS A 462 -21.40 -25.05 5.22
CA LYS A 462 -21.05 -24.86 3.80
C LYS A 462 -22.17 -24.25 2.95
N ASP A 463 -22.97 -23.38 3.56
CA ASP A 463 -24.06 -22.67 2.90
C ASP A 463 -23.52 -21.53 2.03
N ILE A 464 -23.10 -21.89 0.81
CA ILE A 464 -22.58 -20.94 -0.16
C ILE A 464 -23.66 -19.99 -0.68
N ASP A 465 -24.93 -20.40 -0.66
CA ASP A 465 -26.04 -19.63 -1.21
C ASP A 465 -26.41 -18.46 -0.29
N PHE A 466 -26.34 -18.66 1.03
CA PHE A 466 -26.38 -17.58 2.01
C PHE A 466 -25.26 -16.56 1.76
N LEU A 467 -24.01 -17.01 1.60
CA LEU A 467 -22.87 -16.12 1.36
C LEU A 467 -23.02 -15.36 0.03
N ARG A 468 -23.60 -15.98 -1.01
CA ARG A 468 -23.93 -15.28 -2.26
C ARG A 468 -24.92 -14.15 -2.05
N GLN A 469 -25.85 -14.25 -1.12
CA GLN A 469 -26.84 -13.20 -0.86
C GLN A 469 -26.29 -12.10 0.06
N LEU A 470 -25.36 -12.46 0.96
CA LEU A 470 -24.80 -11.59 1.99
C LEU A 470 -23.86 -10.49 1.44
N PHE A 471 -23.06 -10.82 0.44
CA PHE A 471 -22.13 -9.87 -0.18
C PHE A 471 -22.80 -9.07 -1.29
N SER A 472 -22.54 -7.76 -1.33
CA SER A 472 -22.91 -6.94 -2.47
C SER A 472 -22.23 -7.43 -3.74
N GLU A 473 -22.90 -7.35 -4.90
CA GLU A 473 -22.30 -7.67 -6.23
C GLU A 473 -21.00 -6.89 -6.51
N ARG A 474 -20.79 -5.79 -5.79
CA ARG A 474 -19.62 -4.90 -5.91
C ARG A 474 -18.71 -4.93 -4.69
N ALA A 475 -18.82 -5.96 -3.85
CA ALA A 475 -18.03 -6.07 -2.63
C ALA A 475 -16.53 -6.04 -2.94
N LEU A 476 -15.79 -5.18 -2.24
CA LEU A 476 -14.33 -5.20 -2.18
C LEU A 476 -13.94 -6.33 -1.22
N ILE A 477 -13.37 -7.40 -1.75
CA ILE A 477 -12.95 -8.56 -0.96
C ILE A 477 -11.44 -8.64 -0.98
N ILE A 478 -10.83 -8.32 0.15
CA ILE A 478 -9.40 -8.52 0.40
C ILE A 478 -9.25 -9.79 1.23
N VAL A 479 -8.56 -10.78 0.68
CA VAL A 479 -8.32 -12.08 1.30
C VAL A 479 -6.82 -12.19 1.59
N GLY A 480 -6.44 -12.34 2.85
CA GLY A 480 -5.13 -12.90 3.18
C GLY A 480 -5.22 -14.42 3.13
N THR A 481 -4.22 -15.07 2.55
CA THR A 481 -4.07 -16.53 2.62
C THR A 481 -2.81 -16.83 3.41
N VAL A 482 -2.95 -17.58 4.50
CA VAL A 482 -1.86 -18.06 5.34
C VAL A 482 -1.30 -19.34 4.74
N ILE A 483 -0.17 -19.25 4.05
CA ILE A 483 0.50 -20.42 3.52
C ILE A 483 1.24 -21.08 4.68
N GLU A 484 0.82 -22.29 5.05
CA GLU A 484 1.58 -23.19 5.92
C GLU A 484 2.38 -24.16 5.04
N THR A 485 3.70 -24.13 5.17
CA THR A 485 4.58 -25.07 4.48
C THR A 485 4.48 -26.43 5.15
N SER A 486 3.80 -27.39 4.51
CA SER A 486 3.76 -28.76 5.03
C SER A 486 5.15 -29.40 5.01
N SER A 487 5.64 -29.74 6.19
CA SER A 487 6.88 -30.49 6.39
C SER A 487 6.69 -31.93 5.90
N ARG A 488 7.51 -32.35 4.94
CA ARG A 488 7.89 -33.74 4.76
C ARG A 488 9.39 -33.86 4.90
N GLU A 489 9.83 -33.85 6.14
CA GLU A 489 10.73 -34.84 6.76
C GLU A 489 11.24 -34.32 8.10
N GLU A 490 11.52 -35.26 9.00
CA GLU A 490 11.75 -35.12 10.44
C GLU A 490 12.78 -34.05 10.83
N THR A 491 12.33 -32.84 11.18
CA THR A 491 13.00 -31.99 12.18
C THR A 491 11.95 -31.22 12.98
N GLY A 492 12.09 -31.22 14.31
CA GLY A 492 11.08 -30.74 15.25
C GLY A 492 10.97 -29.21 15.37
N TYR A 493 10.53 -28.53 14.31
CA TYR A 493 10.21 -27.10 14.34
C TYR A 493 8.80 -26.80 13.77
N LEU A 494 8.22 -25.70 14.26
CA LEU A 494 6.84 -25.27 13.98
C LEU A 494 6.72 -24.61 12.58
N PRO A 495 5.58 -24.76 11.89
CA PRO A 495 5.35 -24.20 10.55
C PRO A 495 5.32 -22.65 10.56
N HIS A 496 5.98 -22.03 9.59
CA HIS A 496 5.91 -20.58 9.35
C HIS A 496 4.68 -20.22 8.52
N ARG A 497 3.89 -19.28 9.03
CA ARG A 497 2.67 -18.75 8.41
C ARG A 497 3.00 -17.50 7.60
N GLN A 498 2.91 -17.57 6.27
CA GLN A 498 3.07 -16.40 5.40
C GLN A 498 1.71 -15.90 4.90
N VAL A 499 1.45 -14.59 4.95
CA VAL A 499 0.16 -14.02 4.51
C VAL A 499 0.29 -13.33 3.17
N VAL A 500 -0.45 -13.82 2.16
CA VAL A 500 -0.56 -13.18 0.84
C VAL A 500 -1.91 -12.48 0.71
N TYR A 501 -1.91 -11.15 0.62
CA TYR A 501 -3.13 -10.38 0.41
C TYR A 501 -3.52 -10.34 -1.07
N ASN A 502 -4.79 -10.67 -1.34
CA ASN A 502 -5.35 -10.73 -2.67
C ASN A 502 -6.67 -9.96 -2.71
N VAL A 503 -6.78 -9.00 -3.62
CA VAL A 503 -8.08 -8.39 -3.96
C VAL A 503 -8.83 -9.32 -4.92
N LYS A 504 -10.08 -9.65 -4.58
CA LYS A 504 -10.94 -10.57 -5.32
C LYS A 504 -12.29 -9.91 -5.59
N SER A 505 -12.91 -10.23 -6.72
CA SER A 505 -14.34 -9.93 -6.93
C SER A 505 -15.21 -10.90 -6.14
N LYS A 506 -16.48 -10.53 -5.84
CA LYS A 506 -17.47 -11.44 -5.23
C LYS A 506 -17.53 -12.79 -5.95
N GLN A 507 -17.66 -12.78 -7.28
CA GLN A 507 -17.76 -14.01 -8.06
C GLN A 507 -16.50 -14.87 -7.96
N ALA A 508 -15.30 -14.28 -8.05
CA ALA A 508 -14.05 -15.02 -7.94
C ALA A 508 -13.85 -15.59 -6.52
N TYR A 509 -14.16 -14.80 -5.50
CA TYR A 509 -14.10 -15.21 -4.09
C TYR A 509 -15.04 -16.37 -3.80
N LEU A 510 -16.33 -16.21 -4.12
CA LEU A 510 -17.36 -17.21 -3.81
C LEU A 510 -17.21 -18.47 -4.65
N SER A 511 -16.71 -18.37 -5.90
CA SER A 511 -16.45 -19.57 -6.71
C SER A 511 -15.32 -20.41 -6.12
N ARG A 512 -14.24 -19.76 -5.65
CA ARG A 512 -13.14 -20.44 -4.95
C ARG A 512 -13.61 -21.02 -3.61
N LEU A 513 -14.38 -20.25 -2.84
CA LEU A 513 -14.92 -20.71 -1.56
C LEU A 513 -15.85 -21.92 -1.72
N ALA A 514 -16.70 -21.91 -2.76
CA ALA A 514 -17.55 -23.06 -3.10
C ALA A 514 -16.73 -24.32 -3.43
N GLU A 515 -15.57 -24.16 -4.06
CA GLU A 515 -14.66 -25.26 -4.34
C GLU A 515 -13.98 -25.78 -3.06
N LEU A 516 -13.58 -24.88 -2.16
CA LEU A 516 -13.02 -25.23 -0.85
C LEU A 516 -14.05 -25.97 0.02
N PHE A 517 -15.30 -25.52 0.02
CA PHE A 517 -16.41 -26.19 0.70
C PHE A 517 -16.60 -27.63 0.21
N ARG A 518 -16.44 -27.87 -1.09
CA ARG A 518 -16.53 -29.22 -1.67
C ARG A 518 -15.32 -30.10 -1.33
N LYS A 519 -14.14 -29.50 -1.18
CA LYS A 519 -12.88 -30.23 -0.93
C LYS A 519 -12.70 -30.63 0.54
N ASN A 520 -13.12 -29.77 1.46
CA ASN A 520 -13.05 -30.05 2.89
C ASN A 520 -14.28 -30.86 3.33
N LYS A 521 -14.08 -31.88 4.16
CA LYS A 521 -15.11 -32.58 4.93
C LYS A 521 -15.52 -31.75 6.14
N HIS A 522 -14.56 -31.13 6.83
CA HIS A 522 -14.75 -30.35 8.04
C HIS A 522 -14.30 -28.90 7.85
N ILE A 523 -15.10 -27.95 8.37
CA ILE A 523 -14.76 -26.53 8.43
C ILE A 523 -15.32 -26.00 9.75
N ASP A 524 -14.47 -25.45 10.60
CA ASP A 524 -14.85 -24.74 11.81
C ASP A 524 -14.44 -23.28 11.74
N VAL A 525 -15.31 -22.42 12.25
CA VAL A 525 -15.06 -20.98 12.37
C VAL A 525 -15.45 -20.53 13.76
N GLU A 526 -14.47 -20.01 14.48
CA GLU A 526 -14.63 -19.43 15.79
C GLU A 526 -14.43 -17.92 15.73
N PHE A 527 -15.27 -17.19 16.46
CA PHE A 527 -15.18 -15.74 16.59
C PHE A 527 -14.81 -15.36 18.01
N SER A 528 -14.08 -14.26 18.14
CA SER A 528 -13.80 -13.60 19.42
C SER A 528 -13.56 -12.10 19.20
N GLY A 529 -13.56 -11.30 20.27
CA GLY A 529 -13.27 -9.86 20.16
C GLY A 529 -14.24 -9.08 19.26
N PHE A 530 -15.51 -9.49 19.22
CA PHE A 530 -16.51 -8.90 18.33
C PHE A 530 -16.89 -7.47 18.72
N GLN A 531 -16.79 -6.54 17.77
CA GLN A 531 -17.09 -5.12 17.96
C GLN A 531 -17.86 -4.53 16.77
N ILE A 532 -18.84 -3.66 17.06
CA ILE A 532 -19.61 -2.92 16.04
C ILE A 532 -19.39 -1.42 16.20
N MET A 533 -18.98 -0.76 15.11
CA MET A 533 -18.77 0.68 15.02
C MET A 533 -19.71 1.29 13.98
N ARG A 534 -20.41 2.37 14.35
CA ARG A 534 -21.20 3.16 13.39
C ARG A 534 -20.27 4.10 12.63
N HIS A 535 -20.51 4.28 11.32
CA HIS A 535 -19.76 5.29 10.56
C HIS A 535 -20.03 6.69 11.15
N PRO A 536 -19.00 7.53 11.35
CA PRO A 536 -19.16 8.81 12.03
C PRO A 536 -20.01 9.82 11.24
N THR A 537 -20.00 9.74 9.91
CA THR A 537 -20.61 10.76 9.03
C THR A 537 -21.60 10.23 7.98
N VAL A 538 -21.76 8.91 7.84
CA VAL A 538 -22.61 8.31 6.79
C VAL A 538 -23.62 7.41 7.47
N GLU A 539 -24.88 7.83 7.47
CA GLU A 539 -25.94 7.07 8.11
C GLU A 539 -26.19 5.74 7.39
N GLY A 540 -26.42 4.67 8.15
CA GLY A 540 -26.65 3.33 7.63
C GLY A 540 -25.40 2.51 7.36
N LEU A 541 -24.18 3.07 7.53
CA LEU A 541 -22.94 2.28 7.42
C LEU A 541 -22.40 1.84 8.78
N TYR A 542 -22.02 0.57 8.86
CA TYR A 542 -21.51 -0.06 10.08
C TYR A 542 -20.26 -0.87 9.78
N GLY A 543 -19.23 -0.69 10.59
CA GLY A 543 -18.01 -1.48 10.58
C GLY A 543 -18.11 -2.56 11.64
N VAL A 544 -17.73 -3.78 11.29
CA VAL A 544 -17.70 -4.92 12.18
C VAL A 544 -16.29 -5.47 12.20
N ASN A 545 -15.69 -5.50 13.38
CA ASN A 545 -14.41 -6.14 13.63
C ASN A 545 -14.63 -7.40 14.46
N VAL A 546 -13.97 -8.49 14.05
CA VAL A 546 -14.00 -9.75 14.78
C VAL A 546 -12.68 -10.49 14.56
N ARG A 547 -12.11 -11.06 15.61
CA ARG A 547 -11.04 -12.04 15.46
C ARG A 547 -11.66 -13.37 15.07
N GLN A 548 -11.22 -13.90 13.94
CA GLN A 548 -11.65 -15.14 13.33
C GLN A 548 -10.52 -16.15 13.41
N HIS A 549 -10.80 -17.28 14.05
CA HIS A 549 -10.02 -18.50 13.87
C HIS A 549 -10.77 -19.40 12.88
N TYR A 550 -10.11 -19.75 11.78
CA TYR A 550 -10.64 -20.64 10.75
C TYR A 550 -9.83 -21.94 10.76
N ASP A 551 -10.52 -23.08 10.78
CA ASP A 551 -9.89 -24.39 10.73
C ASP A 551 -10.62 -25.31 9.74
N SER A 552 -9.86 -26.12 9.00
CA SER A 552 -10.39 -27.07 8.01
C SER A 552 -9.39 -28.20 7.76
N ASP A 553 -9.80 -29.24 7.03
CA ASP A 553 -8.93 -30.41 6.78
C ASP A 553 -7.59 -30.09 6.09
N ILE A 554 -7.49 -28.96 5.38
CA ILE A 554 -6.34 -28.62 4.54
C ILE A 554 -5.71 -27.25 4.85
N TYR A 555 -6.28 -26.50 5.80
CA TYR A 555 -5.91 -25.12 6.05
C TYR A 555 -6.43 -24.62 7.39
N SER A 556 -5.59 -23.89 8.13
CA SER A 556 -5.93 -23.25 9.41
C SER A 556 -5.31 -21.86 9.48
N ASP A 557 -6.07 -20.85 9.93
CA ASP A 557 -5.56 -19.51 10.19
C ASP A 557 -6.22 -18.82 11.39
N ASP A 558 -5.61 -17.74 11.85
CA ASP A 558 -6.15 -16.88 12.90
C ASP A 558 -5.85 -15.41 12.56
N GLY A 559 -6.89 -14.59 12.57
CA GLY A 559 -6.83 -13.25 12.01
C GLY A 559 -7.98 -12.33 12.38
N TYR A 560 -7.84 -11.05 12.07
CA TYR A 560 -8.88 -10.05 12.19
C TYR A 560 -9.65 -9.93 10.88
N LEU A 561 -10.96 -10.13 10.95
CA LEU A 561 -11.92 -9.93 9.88
C LEU A 561 -12.61 -8.58 10.11
N PHE A 562 -12.49 -7.68 9.12
CA PHE A 562 -13.29 -6.46 9.06
C PHE A 562 -14.37 -6.59 7.97
N LEU A 563 -15.59 -6.21 8.32
CA LEU A 563 -16.73 -6.16 7.41
C LEU A 563 -17.38 -4.78 7.44
N LEU A 564 -17.61 -4.20 6.26
CA LEU A 564 -18.44 -3.00 6.12
C LEU A 564 -19.85 -3.38 5.69
N TRP A 565 -20.80 -3.12 6.57
CA TRP A 565 -22.23 -3.32 6.38
C TRP A 565 -22.91 -2.06 5.90
N ASP A 566 -23.82 -2.21 4.94
CA ASP A 566 -24.66 -1.16 4.40
C ASP A 566 -26.15 -1.44 4.67
N PHE A 567 -26.78 -0.59 5.46
CA PHE A 567 -28.19 -0.58 5.84
C PHE A 567 -28.99 0.52 5.16
N ARG A 568 -28.45 1.18 4.12
CA ARG A 568 -29.19 2.19 3.35
C ARG A 568 -30.40 1.59 2.62
N ASP A 569 -30.33 0.31 2.28
CA ASP A 569 -31.52 -0.53 2.06
C ASP A 569 -31.80 -1.34 3.34
N PRO A 570 -32.75 -0.92 4.18
CA PRO A 570 -33.05 -1.59 5.44
C PRO A 570 -33.68 -2.98 5.25
N THR A 571 -34.15 -3.29 4.04
CA THR A 571 -34.82 -4.57 3.75
C THR A 571 -33.86 -5.66 3.25
N ALA A 572 -32.66 -5.27 2.82
CA ALA A 572 -31.63 -6.15 2.29
C ALA A 572 -30.22 -5.62 2.61
N PRO A 573 -29.78 -5.67 3.88
CA PRO A 573 -28.46 -5.21 4.26
C PRO A 573 -27.37 -6.09 3.64
N GLN A 574 -26.30 -5.46 3.13
CA GLN A 574 -25.23 -6.16 2.41
C GLN A 574 -23.84 -5.78 2.92
N ILE A 575 -22.88 -6.69 2.73
CA ILE A 575 -21.46 -6.45 2.98
C ILE A 575 -20.80 -5.86 1.72
N HIS A 576 -20.22 -4.68 1.85
CA HIS A 576 -19.53 -3.96 0.78
C HIS A 576 -18.01 -4.06 0.83
N VAL A 577 -17.45 -4.28 2.01
CA VAL A 577 -16.02 -4.50 2.19
C VAL A 577 -15.83 -5.70 3.09
N ARG A 578 -14.95 -6.62 2.70
CA ARG A 578 -14.43 -7.70 3.54
C ARG A 578 -12.93 -7.66 3.46
N THR A 579 -12.27 -7.43 4.57
CA THR A 579 -10.81 -7.58 4.66
C THR A 579 -10.48 -8.60 5.73
N TRP A 580 -9.38 -9.31 5.52
CA TRP A 580 -8.82 -10.21 6.51
C TRP A 580 -7.36 -9.83 6.69
N GLN A 581 -6.91 -9.78 7.95
CA GLN A 581 -5.54 -9.55 8.36
C GLN A 581 -5.13 -10.66 9.34
N PRO A 582 -3.88 -11.14 9.31
CA PRO A 582 -3.41 -12.12 10.29
C PRO A 582 -3.37 -11.50 11.67
N ALA A 583 -3.66 -12.29 12.69
CA ALA A 583 -3.52 -11.84 14.07
C ALA A 583 -2.03 -11.64 14.39
N PHE A 584 -1.16 -12.40 13.71
CA PHE A 584 0.29 -12.37 13.84
C PHE A 584 0.94 -12.18 12.45
N PRO A 585 1.09 -10.94 11.96
CA PRO A 585 1.79 -10.69 10.70
C PRO A 585 3.28 -11.01 10.86
N GLU A 586 3.84 -11.86 9.98
CA GLU A 586 5.29 -11.97 9.74
C GLU A 586 6.19 -12.17 10.99
N GLY A 587 5.71 -12.91 12.00
CA GLY A 587 6.48 -13.17 13.22
C GLY A 587 6.58 -11.99 14.20
N GLN A 588 5.72 -10.99 14.05
CA GLN A 588 5.52 -9.88 14.99
C GLN A 588 4.58 -10.29 16.16
N PRO A 589 4.56 -9.53 17.28
CA PRO A 589 3.49 -9.64 18.28
C PRO A 589 2.10 -9.40 17.65
N PRO A 590 1.00 -9.81 18.32
CA PRO A 590 -0.33 -9.65 17.76
C PRO A 590 -0.65 -8.16 17.52
N LEU A 591 -1.36 -7.87 16.42
CA LEU A 591 -1.76 -6.50 16.06
C LEU A 591 -2.43 -5.79 17.25
N GLU A 592 -1.97 -4.57 17.56
CA GLU A 592 -2.62 -3.70 18.53
C GLU A 592 -3.98 -3.21 17.98
N GLU A 593 -4.93 -2.84 18.85
CA GLU A 593 -6.32 -2.51 18.44
C GLU A 593 -6.40 -1.39 17.38
N ASP A 594 -5.46 -0.45 17.36
CA ASP A 594 -5.38 0.66 16.42
C ASP A 594 -4.76 0.30 15.06
N GLU A 595 -4.05 -0.83 14.98
CA GLU A 595 -3.46 -1.38 13.75
C GLU A 595 -4.43 -2.31 13.01
N VAL A 596 -5.48 -2.79 13.69
CA VAL A 596 -6.56 -3.57 13.08
C VAL A 596 -7.40 -2.66 12.19
N LEU A 597 -7.53 -3.05 10.91
CA LEU A 597 -8.37 -2.35 9.95
C LEU A 597 -9.78 -2.18 10.53
N ASN A 598 -10.28 -0.96 10.46
CA ASN A 598 -11.59 -0.61 10.97
C ASN A 598 -12.30 0.31 9.98
N ILE A 599 -13.49 0.79 10.35
CA ILE A 599 -14.30 1.61 9.45
C ILE A 599 -13.62 2.92 9.03
N SER A 600 -12.71 3.47 9.87
CA SER A 600 -11.96 4.67 9.53
C SER A 600 -10.79 4.41 8.56
N SER A 601 -10.38 3.16 8.41
CA SER A 601 -9.33 2.73 7.47
C SER A 601 -9.78 2.78 6.00
N PHE A 602 -11.08 2.97 5.75
CA PHE A 602 -11.65 3.04 4.41
C PHE A 602 -12.24 4.43 4.19
N ASN A 603 -11.84 5.09 3.09
CA ASN A 603 -12.49 6.33 2.68
C ASN A 603 -13.79 6.00 1.95
N LEU A 604 -14.90 5.99 2.68
CA LEU A 604 -16.22 5.52 2.24
C LEU A 604 -17.15 6.63 1.71
N GLN A 605 -16.56 7.78 1.33
CA GLN A 605 -17.28 8.92 0.74
C GLN A 605 -17.57 8.74 -0.75
#